data_AF-A0A838UZT4-F1
#
_entry.id   AF-A0A838UZT4-F1
#
_cell.length_a   1.000
_cell.length_b   1.000
_cell.length_c   1.000
_cell.angle_alpha   90.00
_cell.angle_beta   90.00
_cell.angle_gamma   90.00
#
_symmetry.space_group_name_H-M   'P 1'
#
loop_
_entity.id
_entity.type
_entity.pdbx_description
1 polymer ?
#
loop_
_entity_poly.entity_id
_entity_poly.type
_entity_poly.pdbx_seq_one_letter_code
_entity_poly.pdbx_strand_id
1 'polypeptide(L)'
;VFDGRDCVYCGEITEAALTLDATGECVDLAAQGGSNALADDPLDSAYSSQTAAAIVAAEFTRRSAYLAVDADQSAVFPNVPAATFSPFFDGRTLEDILHELCDLLGDYAWGVWNHPTHRDAMGIPTWQLAVHPRDTSTVSWRAQLADVASWQIAPAATRAYNGVTLHYLDATNGPGAVTVTDSRLNGDLSQGSAPFRFRRFRRDMSSRMLTTAQATALANQYLASFKNVSNIIQVRLTAVRTGQGTPIPLARVRADTNIAIPELLTRAAGFAVPPAMLPGTNIFYIRQATYDEQSSKIPMLTLLLDQVADFAAADLTRLGWS
;
A
#
# COMPACT_ATOMS: atom_id res chain seq x y z
N VAL A 1 -5.46 24.62 22.43
CA VAL A 1 -6.76 25.02 21.88
C VAL A 1 -6.81 24.48 20.47
N PHE A 2 -7.54 23.40 20.24
CA PHE A 2 -7.82 22.93 18.89
C PHE A 2 -8.82 23.91 18.26
N ASP A 3 -8.46 24.58 17.16
CA ASP A 3 -9.32 25.47 16.38
C ASP A 3 -10.45 24.70 15.66
N GLY A 4 -10.51 23.36 15.76
CA GLY A 4 -11.58 22.58 15.14
C GLY A 4 -11.63 22.63 13.61
N ARG A 5 -10.64 23.25 12.95
CA ARG A 5 -10.55 23.40 11.49
C ARG A 5 -9.85 22.26 10.77
N ASP A 6 -9.21 21.36 11.50
CA ASP A 6 -8.47 20.25 10.92
C ASP A 6 -9.36 18.99 10.90
N CYS A 7 -9.88 18.60 9.73
CA CYS A 7 -10.48 17.27 9.55
C CYS A 7 -9.41 16.22 9.87
N VAL A 8 -9.57 15.54 11.02
CA VAL A 8 -8.73 14.41 11.45
C VAL A 8 -9.14 13.14 10.71
N TYR A 9 -10.43 13.02 10.41
CA TYR A 9 -11.00 11.88 9.70
C TYR A 9 -12.22 12.33 8.90
N CYS A 10 -12.24 11.96 7.62
CA CYS A 10 -13.32 12.24 6.69
C CYS A 10 -13.70 10.88 6.07
N GLY A 11 -14.88 10.37 6.41
CA GLY A 11 -15.35 9.03 6.03
C GLY A 11 -16.86 8.89 6.13
N GLU A 12 -17.37 7.77 5.64
CA GLU A 12 -18.79 7.42 5.63
C GLU A 12 -19.09 6.54 6.85
N ILE A 13 -20.14 6.89 7.61
CA ILE A 13 -20.59 6.06 8.72
C ILE A 13 -21.14 4.75 8.16
N THR A 14 -20.52 3.64 8.51
CA THR A 14 -20.90 2.31 8.04
C THR A 14 -21.80 1.60 9.03
N GLU A 15 -21.57 1.80 10.34
CA GLU A 15 -22.36 1.19 11.41
C GLU A 15 -22.58 2.19 12.53
N ALA A 16 -23.78 2.17 13.11
CA ALA A 16 -24.14 2.95 14.28
C ALA A 16 -24.86 2.03 15.27
N ALA A 17 -24.13 1.53 16.26
CA ALA A 17 -24.68 0.65 17.28
C ALA A 17 -25.12 1.48 18.48
N LEU A 18 -26.40 1.37 18.86
CA LEU A 18 -26.87 1.84 20.16
C LEU A 18 -26.49 0.77 21.19
N THR A 19 -25.60 1.12 22.11
CA THR A 19 -25.11 0.25 23.17
C THR A 19 -25.57 0.80 24.53
N LEU A 20 -25.98 -0.09 25.42
CA LEU A 20 -26.30 0.23 26.81
C LEU A 20 -25.31 -0.54 27.68
N ASP A 21 -24.43 0.18 28.36
CA ASP A 21 -23.44 -0.41 29.26
C ASP A 21 -23.68 0.02 30.71
N ALA A 22 -22.77 -0.37 31.62
CA ALA A 22 -22.85 -0.03 33.04
C ALA A 22 -22.74 1.48 33.32
N THR A 23 -22.32 2.28 32.34
CA THR A 23 -22.12 3.73 32.42
C THR A 23 -23.23 4.54 31.77
N GLY A 24 -24.04 3.93 30.89
CA GLY A 24 -25.24 4.55 30.32
C GLY A 24 -25.54 4.07 28.90
N GLU A 25 -26.45 4.78 28.23
CA GLU A 25 -26.68 4.63 26.80
C GLU A 25 -25.61 5.41 26.03
N CYS A 26 -24.95 4.73 25.10
CA CYS A 26 -24.02 5.34 24.15
C CYS A 26 -24.33 4.89 22.72
N VAL A 27 -23.88 5.69 21.75
CA VAL A 27 -23.96 5.37 20.33
C VAL A 27 -22.54 5.21 19.83
N ASP A 28 -22.17 3.99 19.46
CA ASP A 28 -20.88 3.66 18.86
C ASP A 28 -21.00 3.83 17.35
N LEU A 29 -20.21 4.76 16.80
CA LEU A 29 -20.16 5.05 15.36
C LEU A 29 -18.88 4.45 14.77
N ALA A 30 -19.03 3.59 13.78
CA ALA A 30 -17.94 3.12 12.94
C ALA A 30 -18.04 3.76 11.56
N ALA A 31 -16.89 4.12 10.98
CA ALA A 31 -16.84 4.75 9.68
C ALA A 31 -15.70 4.19 8.82
N GLN A 32 -15.87 4.23 7.50
CA GLN A 32 -14.85 3.88 6.53
C GLN A 32 -14.42 5.10 5.70
N GLY A 33 -13.14 5.15 5.33
CA GLY A 33 -12.60 6.26 4.56
C GLY A 33 -13.10 6.26 3.10
N GLY A 34 -12.69 7.27 2.33
CA GLY A 34 -13.14 7.44 0.94
C GLY A 34 -12.81 6.29 -0.03
N SER A 35 -11.98 5.32 0.36
CA SER A 35 -11.79 4.09 -0.43
C SER A 35 -13.04 3.22 -0.49
N ASN A 36 -13.95 3.32 0.48
CA ASN A 36 -15.23 2.60 0.47
C ASN A 36 -16.04 2.91 -0.80
N ALA A 37 -15.99 4.16 -1.27
CA ALA A 37 -16.65 4.60 -2.51
C ALA A 37 -16.16 3.87 -3.78
N LEU A 38 -15.03 3.15 -3.72
CA LEU A 38 -14.50 2.37 -4.85
C LEU A 38 -14.96 0.91 -4.82
N ALA A 39 -15.48 0.44 -3.69
CA ALA A 39 -15.90 -0.94 -3.45
C ALA A 39 -17.32 -1.23 -3.96
N ASP A 40 -18.07 -0.19 -4.29
CA ASP A 40 -19.44 -0.30 -4.79
C ASP A 40 -19.51 -0.46 -6.32
N ASP A 41 -20.70 -0.83 -6.80
CA ASP A 41 -21.09 -0.85 -8.22
C ASP A 41 -20.15 -1.65 -9.15
N PRO A 42 -20.11 -2.98 -9.01
CA PRO A 42 -19.42 -3.84 -9.96
C PRO A 42 -20.01 -3.68 -11.36
N LEU A 43 -19.15 -3.48 -12.36
CA LEU A 43 -19.54 -3.34 -13.75
C LEU A 43 -18.65 -4.19 -14.67
N ASP A 44 -19.23 -4.59 -15.79
CA ASP A 44 -18.50 -5.23 -16.86
C ASP A 44 -17.79 -4.19 -17.71
N SER A 45 -16.50 -4.42 -17.99
CA SER A 45 -15.74 -3.56 -18.88
C SER A 45 -14.66 -4.30 -19.66
N ALA A 46 -14.49 -3.88 -20.90
CA ALA A 46 -13.49 -4.44 -21.81
C ALA A 46 -12.64 -3.31 -22.39
N TYR A 47 -11.33 -3.54 -22.44
CA TYR A 47 -10.37 -2.59 -22.97
C TYR A 47 -9.47 -3.26 -24.01
N SER A 48 -8.98 -2.46 -24.95
CA SER A 48 -8.05 -2.93 -25.98
C SER A 48 -6.91 -1.93 -26.13
N SER A 49 -5.69 -2.37 -25.83
CA SER A 49 -4.45 -1.59 -25.97
C SER A 49 -4.50 -0.22 -25.29
N GLN A 50 -5.10 -0.14 -24.11
CA GLN A 50 -5.20 1.10 -23.32
C GLN A 50 -4.13 1.16 -22.23
N THR A 51 -3.63 2.35 -21.92
CA THR A 51 -2.76 2.55 -20.75
C THR A 51 -3.57 2.40 -19.46
N ALA A 52 -2.91 2.08 -18.35
CA ALA A 52 -3.59 2.01 -17.05
C ALA A 52 -4.29 3.34 -16.69
N ALA A 53 -3.68 4.48 -17.00
CA ALA A 53 -4.29 5.80 -16.82
C ALA A 53 -5.57 5.97 -17.64
N ALA A 54 -5.55 5.55 -18.92
CA ALA A 54 -6.73 5.62 -19.77
C ALA A 54 -7.86 4.68 -19.30
N ILE A 55 -7.52 3.50 -18.79
CA ILE A 55 -8.48 2.57 -18.20
C ILE A 55 -9.14 3.19 -16.96
N VAL A 56 -8.35 3.70 -16.00
CA VAL A 56 -8.90 4.33 -14.79
C VAL A 56 -9.76 5.56 -15.12
N ALA A 57 -9.32 6.41 -16.05
CA ALA A 57 -10.09 7.57 -16.49
C ALA A 57 -11.45 7.17 -17.10
N ALA A 58 -11.48 6.09 -17.90
CA ALA A 58 -12.72 5.55 -18.46
C ALA A 58 -13.65 4.96 -17.39
N GLU A 59 -13.11 4.21 -16.42
CA GLU A 59 -13.89 3.67 -15.31
C GLU A 59 -14.47 4.76 -14.41
N PHE A 60 -13.71 5.84 -14.15
CA PHE A 60 -14.19 7.05 -13.47
C PHE A 60 -15.33 7.72 -14.22
N THR A 61 -15.17 7.91 -15.54
CA THR A 61 -16.19 8.57 -16.37
C THR A 61 -17.51 7.80 -16.31
N ARG A 62 -17.46 6.47 -16.38
CA ARG A 62 -18.66 5.62 -16.28
C ARG A 62 -19.35 5.72 -14.93
N ARG A 63 -18.59 5.88 -13.84
CA ARG A 63 -19.12 5.94 -12.46
C ARG A 63 -19.36 7.35 -11.94
N SER A 64 -19.04 8.38 -12.72
CA SER A 64 -19.04 9.79 -12.29
C SER A 64 -20.34 10.29 -11.67
N ALA A 65 -21.49 9.67 -12.00
CA ALA A 65 -22.78 10.06 -11.45
C ALA A 65 -22.99 9.63 -9.98
N TYR A 66 -22.25 8.64 -9.50
CA TYR A 66 -22.44 8.03 -8.18
C TYR A 66 -21.13 7.78 -7.41
N LEU A 67 -19.97 7.98 -8.06
CA LEU A 67 -18.68 7.91 -7.41
C LEU A 67 -18.48 9.12 -6.49
N ALA A 68 -18.44 8.87 -5.17
CA ALA A 68 -18.22 9.90 -4.16
C ALA A 68 -16.76 10.39 -4.07
N VAL A 69 -16.01 10.36 -5.18
CA VAL A 69 -14.62 10.82 -5.29
C VAL A 69 -14.58 12.02 -6.25
N ASP A 70 -13.78 13.03 -5.90
CA ASP A 70 -13.54 14.22 -6.69
C ASP A 70 -13.08 13.84 -8.12
N ALA A 71 -13.58 14.59 -9.10
CA ALA A 71 -13.27 14.37 -10.51
C ALA A 71 -11.82 14.74 -10.87
N ASP A 72 -11.09 15.43 -9.99
CA ASP A 72 -9.67 15.73 -10.20
C ASP A 72 -8.80 14.47 -10.17
N GLN A 73 -8.40 14.02 -11.36
CA GLN A 73 -7.49 12.90 -11.57
C GLN A 73 -6.01 13.31 -11.67
N SER A 74 -5.63 14.52 -11.26
CA SER A 74 -4.24 15.00 -11.34
C SER A 74 -3.24 14.13 -10.55
N ALA A 75 -3.71 13.40 -9.52
CA ALA A 75 -2.91 12.47 -8.73
C ALA A 75 -2.97 11.01 -9.23
N VAL A 76 -3.70 10.72 -10.31
CA VAL A 76 -3.85 9.38 -10.90
C VAL A 76 -2.86 9.21 -12.04
N PHE A 77 -1.82 8.40 -11.83
CA PHE A 77 -0.72 8.18 -12.76
C PHE A 77 -0.09 9.50 -13.26
N PRO A 78 0.43 10.37 -12.37
CA PRO A 78 1.00 11.67 -12.75
C PRO A 78 2.15 11.53 -13.76
N ASN A 79 2.85 10.38 -13.74
CA ASN A 79 3.74 9.94 -14.79
C ASN A 79 3.13 8.69 -15.44
N VAL A 80 2.44 8.88 -16.57
CA VAL A 80 1.67 7.80 -17.22
C VAL A 80 2.57 6.62 -17.59
N PRO A 81 2.32 5.40 -17.08
CA PRO A 81 3.05 4.22 -17.51
C PRO A 81 2.80 3.95 -19.00
N ALA A 82 3.86 3.72 -19.77
CA ALA A 82 3.77 3.48 -21.21
C ALA A 82 3.14 2.11 -21.56
N ALA A 83 3.08 1.19 -20.60
CA ALA A 83 2.51 -0.14 -20.80
C ALA A 83 1.01 -0.06 -21.14
N THR A 84 0.61 -0.82 -22.16
CA THR A 84 -0.80 -0.97 -22.55
C THR A 84 -1.33 -2.34 -22.19
N PHE A 85 -2.63 -2.39 -21.93
CA PHE A 85 -3.35 -3.56 -21.45
C PHE A 85 -4.64 -3.75 -22.25
N SER A 86 -5.07 -5.01 -22.35
CA SER A 86 -6.36 -5.39 -22.93
C SER A 86 -7.17 -6.28 -21.98
N PRO A 87 -7.48 -5.81 -20.75
CA PRO A 87 -8.21 -6.59 -19.78
C PRO A 87 -9.70 -6.71 -20.14
N PHE A 88 -10.30 -7.78 -19.63
CA PHE A 88 -11.74 -7.95 -19.53
C PHE A 88 -12.07 -8.08 -18.04
N PHE A 89 -12.86 -7.15 -17.54
CA PHE A 89 -13.34 -7.10 -16.16
C PHE A 89 -14.81 -7.51 -16.16
N ASP A 90 -15.12 -8.59 -15.47
CA ASP A 90 -16.47 -9.16 -15.32
C ASP A 90 -16.94 -8.89 -13.89
N GLY A 91 -17.97 -8.05 -13.74
CA GLY A 91 -18.53 -7.66 -12.45
C GLY A 91 -17.48 -7.11 -11.46
N ARG A 92 -16.54 -6.27 -11.93
CA ARG A 92 -15.48 -5.73 -11.08
C ARG A 92 -15.78 -4.31 -10.61
N THR A 93 -15.45 -4.05 -9.36
CA THR A 93 -15.50 -2.71 -8.74
C THR A 93 -14.29 -1.90 -9.22
N LEU A 94 -14.32 -0.58 -9.00
CA LEU A 94 -13.16 0.26 -9.33
C LEU A 94 -11.96 -0.07 -8.43
N GLU A 95 -12.22 -0.45 -7.19
CA GLU A 95 -11.20 -0.98 -6.27
C GLU A 95 -10.49 -2.21 -6.86
N ASP A 96 -11.24 -3.22 -7.33
CA ASP A 96 -10.68 -4.43 -7.93
C ASP A 96 -9.80 -4.11 -9.16
N ILE A 97 -10.29 -3.21 -10.02
CA ILE A 97 -9.57 -2.78 -11.22
C ILE A 97 -8.26 -2.07 -10.86
N LEU A 98 -8.29 -1.17 -9.86
CA LEU A 98 -7.09 -0.49 -9.38
C LEU A 98 -6.07 -1.47 -8.80
N HIS A 99 -6.54 -2.46 -8.03
CA HIS A 99 -5.69 -3.52 -7.49
C HIS A 99 -5.00 -4.29 -8.61
N GLU A 100 -5.76 -4.76 -9.61
CA GLU A 100 -5.24 -5.53 -10.73
C GLU A 100 -4.24 -4.71 -11.57
N LEU A 101 -4.56 -3.44 -11.87
CA LEU A 101 -3.69 -2.57 -12.65
C LEU A 101 -2.38 -2.27 -11.91
N CYS A 102 -2.43 -1.96 -10.60
CA CYS A 102 -1.22 -1.74 -9.80
C CYS A 102 -0.37 -3.02 -9.69
N ASP A 103 -0.99 -4.20 -9.60
CA ASP A 103 -0.31 -5.50 -9.63
C ASP A 103 0.32 -5.85 -10.99
N LEU A 104 -0.27 -5.37 -12.08
CA LEU A 104 0.25 -5.54 -13.44
C LEU A 104 1.38 -4.58 -13.75
N LEU A 105 1.30 -3.35 -13.26
CA LEU A 105 2.36 -2.34 -13.39
C LEU A 105 3.55 -2.65 -12.47
N GLY A 106 3.30 -3.25 -11.31
CA GLY A 106 4.29 -3.56 -10.29
C GLY A 106 4.80 -2.30 -9.58
N ASP A 107 5.05 -2.37 -8.27
CA ASP A 107 5.55 -1.24 -7.46
C ASP A 107 4.72 0.07 -7.57
N TYR A 108 3.44 -0.04 -7.91
CA TYR A 108 2.46 1.03 -7.77
C TYR A 108 1.65 0.84 -6.47
N ALA A 109 1.19 1.95 -5.93
CA ALA A 109 0.23 2.01 -4.84
C ALA A 109 -0.94 2.90 -5.24
N TRP A 110 -2.07 2.71 -4.55
CA TRP A 110 -3.22 3.58 -4.70
C TRP A 110 -3.90 3.78 -3.35
N GLY A 111 -4.60 4.90 -3.23
CA GLY A 111 -5.38 5.25 -2.06
C GLY A 111 -6.30 6.44 -2.35
N VAL A 112 -7.34 6.59 -1.53
CA VAL A 112 -8.24 7.74 -1.59
C VAL A 112 -7.98 8.63 -0.39
N TRP A 113 -7.67 9.90 -0.65
CA TRP A 113 -7.18 10.82 0.37
C TRP A 113 -7.94 12.14 0.31
N ASN A 114 -7.91 12.90 1.40
CA ASN A 114 -8.41 14.28 1.40
C ASN A 114 -7.66 15.10 0.33
N HIS A 115 -8.43 15.70 -0.59
CA HIS A 115 -7.96 16.56 -1.66
C HIS A 115 -7.17 17.73 -1.05
N PRO A 116 -5.98 18.08 -1.58
CA PRO A 116 -5.16 19.13 -1.00
C PRO A 116 -5.87 20.50 -1.01
N THR A 117 -6.54 20.83 -2.12
CA THR A 117 -7.14 22.14 -2.40
C THR A 117 -8.66 22.18 -2.49
N HIS A 118 -9.36 21.13 -2.94
CA HIS A 118 -10.81 21.14 -3.10
C HIS A 118 -11.53 20.88 -1.78
N ARG A 119 -12.65 21.58 -1.58
CA ARG A 119 -13.49 21.52 -0.39
C ARG A 119 -14.95 21.52 -0.84
N ASP A 120 -15.81 20.83 -0.10
CA ASP A 120 -17.26 20.88 -0.29
C ASP A 120 -17.86 22.20 0.24
N ALA A 121 -19.19 22.32 0.16
CA ALA A 121 -19.92 23.50 0.63
C ALA A 121 -19.80 23.74 2.15
N MET A 122 -19.40 22.73 2.93
CA MET A 122 -19.20 22.81 4.37
C MET A 122 -17.73 23.05 4.75
N GLY A 123 -16.85 23.18 3.74
CA GLY A 123 -15.41 23.37 3.96
C GLY A 123 -14.67 22.08 4.29
N ILE A 124 -15.29 20.91 4.10
CA ILE A 124 -14.68 19.60 4.30
C ILE A 124 -13.90 19.23 3.02
N PRO A 125 -12.66 18.72 3.11
CA PRO A 125 -11.95 18.19 1.95
C PRO A 125 -12.77 17.14 1.20
N THR A 126 -12.90 17.32 -0.11
CA THR A 126 -13.37 16.24 -1.00
C THR A 126 -12.32 15.13 -1.05
N TRP A 127 -12.70 13.95 -1.52
CA TRP A 127 -11.77 12.82 -1.65
C TRP A 127 -11.14 12.79 -3.04
N GLN A 128 -9.83 12.63 -3.12
CA GLN A 128 -9.08 12.46 -4.37
C GLN A 128 -8.47 11.07 -4.40
N LEU A 129 -8.66 10.35 -5.52
CA LEU A 129 -7.89 9.15 -5.80
C LEU A 129 -6.46 9.52 -6.16
N ALA A 130 -5.49 8.86 -5.54
CA ALA A 130 -4.10 8.89 -5.95
C ALA A 130 -3.67 7.49 -6.42
N VAL A 131 -2.95 7.44 -7.54
CA VAL A 131 -2.30 6.22 -8.04
C VAL A 131 -0.92 6.59 -8.52
N HIS A 132 0.12 6.07 -7.87
CA HIS A 132 1.48 6.48 -8.15
C HIS A 132 2.47 5.34 -7.96
N PRO A 133 3.64 5.39 -8.62
CA PRO A 133 4.74 4.51 -8.25
C PRO A 133 5.10 4.77 -6.79
N ARG A 134 5.53 3.73 -6.07
CA ARG A 134 6.06 3.93 -4.73
C ARG A 134 7.32 4.77 -4.83
N ASP A 135 7.27 5.95 -4.22
CA ASP A 135 8.48 6.73 -4.03
C ASP A 135 9.26 6.09 -2.89
N THR A 136 10.48 5.63 -3.16
CA THR A 136 11.38 5.04 -2.13
C THR A 136 12.45 6.03 -1.67
N SER A 137 12.40 7.26 -2.18
CA SER A 137 13.48 8.24 -2.08
C SER A 137 13.07 9.52 -1.35
N THR A 138 11.81 9.96 -1.50
CA THR A 138 11.33 11.20 -0.87
C THR A 138 10.86 10.96 0.55
N VAL A 139 11.48 11.67 1.49
CA VAL A 139 11.08 11.68 2.90
C VAL A 139 9.91 12.66 3.09
N SER A 140 8.70 12.14 3.30
CA SER A 140 7.53 12.97 3.61
C SER A 140 7.50 13.36 5.08
N TRP A 141 7.84 12.41 5.95
CA TRP A 141 7.78 12.56 7.40
C TRP A 141 9.12 12.23 8.05
N ARG A 142 9.33 12.78 9.24
CA ARG A 142 10.51 12.50 10.05
C ARG A 142 10.13 12.37 11.51
N ALA A 143 10.70 11.37 12.18
CA ALA A 143 10.70 11.26 13.63
C ALA A 143 12.15 11.06 14.13
N GLN A 144 12.39 11.45 15.38
CA GLN A 144 13.64 11.19 16.10
C GLN A 144 13.37 10.15 17.18
N LEU A 145 14.44 9.53 17.70
CA LEU A 145 14.27 8.51 18.74
C LEU A 145 13.56 9.04 19.99
N ALA A 146 13.73 10.33 20.32
CA ALA A 146 13.05 10.97 21.44
C ALA A 146 11.52 11.04 21.27
N ASP A 147 11.02 10.97 20.03
CA ASP A 147 9.59 10.94 19.73
C ASP A 147 9.02 9.51 19.70
N VAL A 148 9.86 8.48 19.83
CA VAL A 148 9.46 7.07 19.80
C VAL A 148 9.13 6.59 21.21
N ALA A 149 7.85 6.30 21.46
CA ALA A 149 7.39 5.70 22.73
C ALA A 149 7.77 4.22 22.82
N SER A 150 7.63 3.48 21.72
CA SER A 150 7.99 2.06 21.63
C SER A 150 8.17 1.65 20.18
N TRP A 151 8.95 0.60 19.93
CA TRP A 151 9.05 0.00 18.61
C TRP A 151 9.21 -1.52 18.70
N GLN A 152 8.79 -2.21 17.64
CA GLN A 152 8.93 -3.65 17.47
C GLN A 152 9.37 -3.94 16.04
N ILE A 153 10.33 -4.84 15.87
CA ILE A 153 10.74 -5.37 14.57
C ILE A 153 10.44 -6.86 14.58
N ALA A 154 9.64 -7.31 13.63
CA ALA A 154 9.29 -8.71 13.47
C ALA A 154 9.64 -9.18 12.05
N PRO A 155 10.35 -10.32 11.88
CA PRO A 155 10.51 -10.94 10.58
C PRO A 155 9.14 -11.30 9.99
N ALA A 156 8.87 -10.86 8.77
CA ALA A 156 7.65 -11.14 8.03
C ALA A 156 7.98 -12.05 6.86
N ALA A 157 7.76 -13.35 7.05
CA ALA A 157 7.84 -14.30 5.94
C ALA A 157 6.53 -14.37 5.13
N THR A 158 5.48 -13.64 5.52
CA THR A 158 4.12 -13.75 4.96
C THR A 158 4.06 -13.51 3.46
N ARG A 159 5.00 -12.74 2.89
CA ARG A 159 5.10 -12.48 1.44
C ARG A 159 6.43 -12.93 0.82
N ALA A 160 7.26 -13.64 1.58
CA ALA A 160 8.51 -14.17 1.08
C ALA A 160 8.29 -15.51 0.36
N TYR A 161 8.70 -15.58 -0.90
CA TYR A 161 8.59 -16.76 -1.75
C TYR A 161 9.97 -17.16 -2.26
N ASN A 162 10.33 -18.43 -2.05
CA ASN A 162 11.57 -19.03 -2.54
C ASN A 162 11.29 -20.05 -3.66
N GLY A 163 10.08 -20.02 -4.22
CA GLY A 163 9.72 -20.65 -5.48
C GLY A 163 8.68 -19.81 -6.23
N VAL A 164 8.84 -19.67 -7.54
CA VAL A 164 7.89 -18.97 -8.42
C VAL A 164 7.50 -19.90 -9.57
N THR A 165 6.20 -20.08 -9.77
CA THR A 165 5.64 -20.77 -10.93
C THR A 165 4.84 -19.82 -11.80
N LEU A 166 5.19 -19.71 -13.07
CA LEU A 166 4.41 -18.99 -14.07
C LEU A 166 3.75 -19.96 -15.04
N HIS A 167 2.45 -19.81 -15.23
CA HIS A 167 1.73 -20.41 -16.36
C HIS A 167 1.68 -19.39 -17.49
N TYR A 168 1.89 -19.81 -18.73
CA TYR A 168 1.97 -18.91 -19.88
C TYR A 168 1.47 -19.61 -21.15
N LEU A 169 1.21 -18.84 -22.20
CA LEU A 169 0.87 -19.37 -23.52
C LEU A 169 2.04 -19.12 -24.47
N ASP A 170 2.61 -20.19 -25.02
CA ASP A 170 3.66 -20.12 -26.04
C ASP A 170 3.03 -20.18 -27.43
N ALA A 171 3.39 -19.24 -28.30
CA ALA A 171 2.83 -19.14 -29.66
C ALA A 171 3.14 -20.38 -30.54
N THR A 172 4.21 -21.11 -30.22
CA THR A 172 4.66 -22.30 -30.96
C THR A 172 4.21 -23.58 -30.27
N ASN A 173 4.31 -23.64 -28.93
CA ASN A 173 4.15 -24.87 -28.15
C ASN A 173 2.83 -24.96 -27.38
N GLY A 174 2.00 -23.90 -27.39
CA GLY A 174 0.75 -23.85 -26.63
C GLY A 174 0.98 -23.59 -25.14
N PRO A 175 0.04 -23.97 -24.26
CA PRO A 175 0.13 -23.70 -22.83
C PRO A 175 1.38 -24.33 -22.19
N GLY A 176 2.12 -23.53 -21.43
CA GLY A 176 3.35 -23.93 -20.76
C GLY A 176 3.37 -23.49 -19.30
N ALA A 177 4.22 -24.13 -18.51
CA ALA A 177 4.50 -23.74 -17.14
C ALA A 177 6.01 -23.77 -16.89
N VAL A 178 6.52 -22.76 -16.19
CA VAL A 178 7.90 -22.71 -15.72
C VAL A 178 7.91 -22.54 -14.21
N THR A 179 8.84 -23.22 -13.54
CA THR A 179 9.08 -23.05 -12.11
C THR A 179 10.55 -22.76 -11.87
N VAL A 180 10.83 -21.71 -11.11
CA VAL A 180 12.17 -21.37 -10.62
C VAL A 180 12.17 -21.39 -9.10
N THR A 181 13.26 -21.84 -8.51
CA THR A 181 13.39 -21.99 -7.05
C THR A 181 14.70 -21.39 -6.57
N ASP A 182 14.74 -20.95 -5.32
CA ASP A 182 15.96 -20.51 -4.66
C ASP A 182 16.98 -21.65 -4.60
N SER A 183 18.21 -21.40 -5.04
CA SER A 183 19.28 -22.39 -5.07
C SER A 183 19.73 -22.87 -3.69
N ARG A 184 19.31 -22.20 -2.61
CA ARG A 184 19.57 -22.59 -1.23
C ARG A 184 18.62 -23.67 -0.71
N LEU A 185 17.53 -23.95 -1.42
CA LEU A 185 16.65 -25.08 -1.16
C LEU A 185 17.33 -26.39 -1.57
N ASN A 186 16.98 -27.48 -0.89
CA ASN A 186 17.40 -28.81 -1.30
C ASN A 186 16.61 -29.27 -2.55
N GLY A 187 17.10 -30.32 -3.23
CA GLY A 187 16.44 -30.86 -4.42
C GLY A 187 15.02 -31.41 -4.19
N ASP A 188 14.68 -31.72 -2.94
CA ASP A 188 13.34 -32.13 -2.49
C ASP A 188 12.46 -30.95 -2.02
N LEU A 189 12.92 -29.71 -2.22
CA LEU A 189 12.31 -28.47 -1.75
C LEU A 189 12.27 -28.32 -0.22
N SER A 190 12.95 -29.17 0.54
CA SER A 190 13.19 -28.90 1.96
C SER A 190 14.10 -27.67 2.11
N GLN A 191 14.04 -27.03 3.28
CA GLN A 191 14.60 -25.69 3.49
C GLN A 191 16.08 -25.55 3.10
N GLY A 192 16.90 -26.59 3.27
CA GLY A 192 18.34 -26.48 3.02
C GLY A 192 18.97 -25.32 3.80
N SER A 193 19.69 -24.43 3.11
CA SER A 193 20.24 -23.17 3.65
C SER A 193 19.37 -21.94 3.36
N ALA A 194 18.16 -22.14 2.82
CA ALA A 194 17.24 -21.05 2.53
C ALA A 194 16.74 -20.41 3.85
N PRO A 195 16.45 -19.09 3.84
CA PRO A 195 16.06 -18.35 5.03
C PRO A 195 14.71 -18.79 5.62
N PHE A 196 13.87 -19.47 4.83
CA PHE A 196 12.59 -20.03 5.24
C PHE A 196 12.26 -21.29 4.44
N ARG A 197 11.33 -22.12 4.95
CA ARG A 197 10.83 -23.33 4.26
C ARG A 197 10.23 -22.99 2.89
N PHE A 198 10.12 -23.96 1.99
CA PHE A 198 9.57 -23.72 0.67
C PHE A 198 8.17 -23.08 0.70
N ARG A 199 8.02 -21.98 -0.04
CA ARG A 199 6.80 -21.20 -0.25
C ARG A 199 6.73 -20.81 -1.71
N ARG A 200 5.62 -21.12 -2.35
CA ARG A 200 5.45 -20.97 -3.80
C ARG A 200 4.51 -19.82 -4.13
N PHE A 201 5.00 -18.88 -4.94
CA PHE A 201 4.17 -17.92 -5.65
C PHE A 201 3.74 -18.53 -6.99
N ARG A 202 2.46 -18.40 -7.35
CA ARG A 202 1.95 -18.85 -8.65
C ARG A 202 1.24 -17.68 -9.32
N ARG A 203 1.56 -17.42 -10.59
CA ARG A 203 0.88 -16.41 -11.40
C ARG A 203 0.53 -17.00 -12.77
N ASP A 204 -0.67 -16.69 -13.24
CA ASP A 204 -1.08 -17.00 -14.60
C ASP A 204 -0.81 -15.80 -15.51
N MET A 205 -0.08 -16.05 -16.58
CA MET A 205 0.32 -15.09 -17.61
C MET A 205 -0.19 -15.53 -18.99
N SER A 206 -1.15 -16.46 -19.05
CA SER A 206 -1.75 -16.99 -20.29
C SER A 206 -2.41 -15.91 -21.16
N SER A 207 -2.70 -14.73 -20.59
CA SER A 207 -3.13 -13.53 -21.32
C SER A 207 -2.03 -12.89 -22.18
N ARG A 208 -0.77 -13.35 -22.09
CA ARG A 208 0.37 -12.89 -22.88
C ARG A 208 1.06 -14.06 -23.58
N MET A 209 1.42 -13.86 -24.84
CA MET A 209 2.26 -14.81 -25.57
C MET A 209 3.71 -14.66 -25.09
N LEU A 210 4.24 -15.70 -24.44
CA LEU A 210 5.60 -15.74 -23.92
C LEU A 210 6.30 -17.00 -24.43
N THR A 211 7.57 -16.87 -24.81
CA THR A 211 8.44 -18.04 -25.00
C THR A 211 8.85 -18.62 -23.64
N THR A 212 9.24 -19.89 -23.59
CA THR A 212 9.79 -20.51 -22.38
C THR A 212 10.95 -19.71 -21.77
N ALA A 213 11.82 -19.13 -22.60
CA ALA A 213 12.94 -18.31 -22.14
C ALA A 213 12.45 -17.00 -21.47
N GLN A 214 11.48 -16.31 -22.07
CA GLN A 214 10.89 -15.09 -21.50
C GLN A 214 10.15 -15.39 -20.20
N ALA A 215 9.38 -16.48 -20.15
CA ALA A 215 8.69 -16.92 -18.93
C ALA A 215 9.71 -17.26 -17.82
N THR A 216 10.82 -17.92 -18.16
CA THR A 216 11.89 -18.25 -17.20
C THR A 216 12.58 -16.99 -16.67
N ALA A 217 12.87 -16.01 -17.53
CA ALA A 217 13.46 -14.74 -17.14
C ALA A 217 12.54 -13.95 -16.19
N LEU A 218 11.24 -13.89 -16.51
CA LEU A 218 10.24 -13.22 -15.68
C LEU A 218 10.05 -13.93 -14.33
N ALA A 219 10.05 -15.27 -14.32
CA ALA A 219 9.96 -16.04 -13.08
C ALA A 219 11.19 -15.78 -12.17
N ASN A 220 12.39 -15.69 -12.74
CA ASN A 220 13.61 -15.34 -11.99
C ASN A 220 13.58 -13.91 -11.46
N GLN A 221 13.00 -12.97 -12.21
CA GLN A 221 12.79 -11.60 -11.75
C GLN A 221 11.86 -11.58 -10.53
N TYR A 222 10.71 -12.25 -10.59
CA TYR A 222 9.82 -12.40 -9.43
C TYR A 222 10.52 -13.09 -8.26
N LEU A 223 11.29 -14.16 -8.49
CA LEU A 223 12.00 -14.84 -7.42
C LEU A 223 13.03 -13.92 -6.75
N ALA A 224 13.77 -13.12 -7.53
CA ALA A 224 14.71 -12.14 -6.99
C ALA A 224 14.00 -11.09 -6.12
N SER A 225 12.78 -10.71 -6.48
CA SER A 225 11.92 -9.79 -5.74
C SER A 225 11.39 -10.39 -4.43
N PHE A 226 11.05 -11.68 -4.39
CA PHE A 226 10.32 -12.27 -3.26
C PHE A 226 11.17 -13.18 -2.34
N LYS A 227 12.41 -13.53 -2.69
CA LYS A 227 13.22 -14.54 -1.96
C LYS A 227 13.78 -14.09 -0.60
N ASN A 228 13.58 -12.85 -0.20
CA ASN A 228 14.10 -12.30 1.06
C ASN A 228 12.97 -12.13 2.07
N VAL A 229 13.29 -12.34 3.36
CA VAL A 229 12.36 -12.04 4.47
C VAL A 229 12.33 -10.54 4.65
N SER A 230 11.16 -9.91 4.55
CA SER A 230 10.97 -8.52 4.99
C SER A 230 10.86 -8.43 6.50
N ASN A 231 11.08 -7.23 7.03
CA ASN A 231 10.77 -6.93 8.42
C ASN A 231 9.54 -6.04 8.45
N ILE A 232 8.53 -6.44 9.21
CA ILE A 232 7.48 -5.53 9.61
C ILE A 232 7.98 -4.78 10.84
N ILE A 233 7.98 -3.46 10.75
CA ILE A 233 8.44 -2.58 11.82
C ILE A 233 7.22 -1.81 12.32
N GLN A 234 6.87 -2.01 13.59
CA GLN A 234 5.81 -1.24 14.23
C GLN A 234 6.45 -0.19 15.13
N VAL A 235 6.07 1.08 14.97
CA VAL A 235 6.59 2.19 15.78
C VAL A 235 5.44 2.97 16.36
N ARG A 236 5.49 3.26 17.66
CA ARG A 236 4.54 4.14 18.34
C ARG A 236 5.22 5.49 18.62
N LEU A 237 4.64 6.56 18.11
CA LEU A 237 5.19 7.91 18.08
C LEU A 237 4.34 8.87 18.91
N THR A 238 5.01 9.78 19.61
CA THR A 238 4.41 10.89 20.37
C THR A 238 4.49 12.22 19.60
N ALA A 239 5.37 12.31 18.61
CA ALA A 239 5.50 13.47 17.73
C ALA A 239 6.03 13.05 16.35
N VAL A 240 5.65 13.82 15.32
CA VAL A 240 6.14 13.70 13.94
C VAL A 240 6.43 15.09 13.40
N ARG A 241 7.40 15.17 12.49
CA ARG A 241 7.73 16.36 11.72
C ARG A 241 7.58 16.10 10.24
N THR A 242 7.44 17.14 9.44
CA THR A 242 7.61 17.07 7.98
C THR A 242 9.03 16.62 7.64
N GLY A 243 9.28 16.20 6.39
CA GLY A 243 10.62 15.86 5.92
C GLY A 243 11.66 16.98 6.14
N GLN A 244 11.21 18.24 6.15
CA GLN A 244 12.03 19.44 6.40
C GLN A 244 12.21 19.74 7.90
N GLY A 245 11.56 19.00 8.80
CA GLY A 245 11.71 19.13 10.25
C GLY A 245 10.69 20.01 10.96
N THR A 246 9.63 20.47 10.28
CA THR A 246 8.56 21.26 10.92
C THR A 246 7.61 20.35 11.70
N PRO A 247 7.27 20.61 12.97
CA PRO A 247 6.27 19.83 13.70
C PRO A 247 4.92 19.79 12.98
N ILE A 248 4.28 18.63 12.98
CA ILE A 248 2.94 18.43 12.40
C ILE A 248 2.05 17.66 13.39
N PRO A 249 0.74 17.94 13.48
CA PRO A 249 -0.18 17.12 14.24
C PRO A 249 -0.12 15.65 13.79
N LEU A 250 -0.11 14.72 14.75
CA LEU A 250 -0.04 13.27 14.49
C LEU A 250 -1.18 12.79 13.58
N ALA A 251 -2.39 13.36 13.77
CA ALA A 251 -3.57 13.13 12.96
C ALA A 251 -3.39 13.41 11.45
N ARG A 252 -2.38 14.20 11.06
CA ARG A 252 -2.12 14.53 9.65
C ARG A 252 -1.13 13.59 8.96
N VAL A 253 -0.52 12.66 9.71
CA VAL A 253 0.45 11.71 9.14
C VAL A 253 -0.31 10.63 8.38
N ARG A 254 -0.01 10.49 7.09
CA ARG A 254 -0.70 9.58 6.18
C ARG A 254 0.11 8.31 5.94
N ALA A 255 -0.58 7.20 5.69
CA ALA A 255 0.02 6.04 5.02
C ALA A 255 0.40 6.41 3.56
N ASP A 256 0.97 5.47 2.80
CA ASP A 256 1.32 5.66 1.38
C ASP A 256 2.38 6.75 1.14
N THR A 257 3.19 7.01 2.17
CA THR A 257 4.31 7.96 2.15
C THR A 257 5.45 7.42 2.99
N ASN A 258 6.62 8.05 2.90
CA ASN A 258 7.79 7.62 3.66
C ASN A 258 8.03 8.43 4.94
N ILE A 259 8.50 7.74 5.97
CA ILE A 259 9.05 8.32 7.19
C ILE A 259 10.52 7.98 7.34
N ALA A 260 11.33 8.98 7.66
CA ALA A 260 12.71 8.77 8.11
C ALA A 260 12.76 8.69 9.64
N ILE A 261 13.35 7.60 10.15
CA ILE A 261 13.70 7.44 11.57
C ILE A 261 15.18 7.03 11.66
N PRO A 262 16.11 7.98 11.51
CA PRO A 262 17.53 7.72 11.31
C PRO A 262 18.17 6.79 12.34
N GLU A 263 17.71 6.83 13.58
CA GLU A 263 18.29 6.12 14.71
C GLU A 263 17.81 4.65 14.86
N LEU A 264 16.76 4.24 14.11
CA LEU A 264 16.04 2.99 14.37
C LEU A 264 16.82 1.72 13.97
N LEU A 265 17.45 1.66 12.79
CA LEU A 265 18.18 0.45 12.35
C LEU A 265 19.63 0.41 12.84
N THR A 266 20.22 1.56 13.17
CA THR A 266 21.60 1.67 13.67
C THR A 266 21.79 1.00 15.03
N ARG A 267 20.76 1.00 15.91
CA ARG A 267 20.84 0.32 17.22
C ARG A 267 20.51 -1.16 17.18
N ALA A 268 19.73 -1.62 16.20
CA ALA A 268 19.41 -3.04 16.05
C ALA A 268 20.63 -3.88 15.58
N ALA A 269 21.65 -3.24 14.99
CA ALA A 269 22.80 -3.93 14.40
C ALA A 269 24.19 -3.42 14.84
N GLY A 270 24.29 -2.51 15.82
CA GLY A 270 25.59 -2.03 16.33
C GLY A 270 26.39 -1.15 15.36
N PHE A 271 25.74 -0.58 14.34
CA PHE A 271 26.39 0.31 13.37
C PHE A 271 26.25 1.78 13.81
N ALA A 272 27.35 2.53 13.74
CA ALA A 272 27.36 3.96 14.04
C ALA A 272 26.40 4.73 13.12
N VAL A 273 25.70 5.72 13.68
CA VAL A 273 24.77 6.58 12.95
C VAL A 273 25.55 7.39 11.90
N PRO A 274 25.23 7.30 10.60
CA PRO A 274 25.76 8.23 9.62
C PRO A 274 25.32 9.65 10.01
N PRO A 275 26.22 10.65 10.07
CA PRO A 275 25.88 12.00 10.49
C PRO A 275 24.91 12.74 9.54
N ALA A 276 24.62 12.15 8.38
CA ALA A 276 23.64 12.63 7.42
C ALA A 276 22.67 11.50 7.04
N MET A 277 21.39 11.84 6.81
CA MET A 277 20.42 10.90 6.25
C MET A 277 20.91 10.45 4.88
N LEU A 278 21.29 9.17 4.75
CA LEU A 278 21.61 8.59 3.45
C LEU A 278 20.27 8.20 2.78
N PRO A 279 19.98 8.66 1.55
CA PRO A 279 18.83 8.18 0.80
C PRO A 279 18.78 6.64 0.78
N GLY A 280 17.61 6.05 1.03
CA GLY A 280 17.41 4.61 1.11
C GLY A 280 17.83 3.94 2.43
N THR A 281 18.54 4.64 3.33
CA THR A 281 18.90 4.11 4.66
C THR A 281 18.02 4.74 5.74
N ASN A 282 17.35 3.93 6.58
CA ASN A 282 16.43 4.40 7.63
C ASN A 282 15.20 5.18 7.14
N ILE A 283 14.85 5.01 5.86
CA ILE A 283 13.60 5.46 5.29
C ILE A 283 12.66 4.26 5.23
N PHE A 284 11.47 4.42 5.77
CA PHE A 284 10.47 3.38 5.82
C PHE A 284 9.18 3.84 5.16
N TYR A 285 8.57 2.94 4.41
CA TYR A 285 7.26 3.19 3.82
C TYR A 285 6.17 2.94 4.86
N ILE A 286 5.27 3.90 5.04
CA ILE A 286 4.15 3.76 5.97
C ILE A 286 3.04 2.96 5.30
N ARG A 287 2.83 1.72 5.75
CA ARG A 287 1.72 0.88 5.29
C ARG A 287 0.42 1.20 6.00
N GLN A 288 0.51 1.47 7.30
CA GLN A 288 -0.63 1.75 8.15
C GLN A 288 -0.28 2.86 9.13
N ALA A 289 -1.24 3.73 9.37
CA ALA A 289 -1.23 4.69 10.44
C ALA A 289 -2.48 4.44 11.30
N THR A 290 -2.32 4.45 12.62
CA THR A 290 -3.42 4.34 13.58
C THR A 290 -3.22 5.42 14.63
N TYR A 291 -4.18 6.33 14.71
CA TYR A 291 -4.18 7.46 15.62
C TYR A 291 -5.07 7.16 16.82
N ASP A 292 -4.56 7.39 18.02
CA ASP A 292 -5.28 7.23 19.29
C ASP A 292 -5.15 8.53 20.08
N GLU A 293 -6.29 9.17 20.33
CA GLU A 293 -6.41 10.36 21.18
C GLU A 293 -7.51 10.14 22.21
N GLN A 294 -7.13 10.18 23.49
CA GLN A 294 -8.04 10.09 24.61
C GLN A 294 -7.84 11.31 25.49
N SER A 295 -8.92 11.87 26.05
CA SER A 295 -8.90 13.14 26.80
C SER A 295 -7.91 13.21 27.96
N SER A 296 -7.48 12.05 28.49
CA SER A 296 -6.55 11.92 29.61
C SER A 296 -5.16 11.37 29.24
N LYS A 297 -4.89 11.11 27.95
CA LYS A 297 -3.65 10.50 27.47
C LYS A 297 -2.95 11.39 26.45
N ILE A 298 -1.63 11.26 26.39
CA ILE A 298 -0.85 11.87 25.32
C ILE A 298 -1.30 11.22 24.00
N PRO A 299 -1.64 12.00 22.95
CA PRO A 299 -1.98 11.44 21.65
C PRO A 299 -0.86 10.56 21.11
N MET A 300 -1.23 9.45 20.48
CA MET A 300 -0.29 8.46 19.99
C MET A 300 -0.56 8.14 18.53
N LEU A 301 0.50 7.95 17.76
CA LEU A 301 0.44 7.46 16.41
C LEU A 301 1.19 6.14 16.32
N THR A 302 0.49 5.07 15.98
CA THR A 302 1.11 3.78 15.68
C THR A 302 1.28 3.66 14.17
N LEU A 303 2.51 3.47 13.72
CA LEU A 303 2.85 3.25 12.32
C LEU A 303 3.27 1.80 12.12
N LEU A 304 2.70 1.17 11.09
CA LEU A 304 3.23 -0.06 10.52
C LEU A 304 4.08 0.30 9.32
N LEU A 305 5.35 -0.03 9.41
CA LEU A 305 6.39 0.39 8.49
C LEU A 305 6.97 -0.82 7.75
N ASP A 306 7.28 -0.61 6.48
CA ASP A 306 8.03 -1.56 5.67
C ASP A 306 9.43 -1.00 5.37
N GLN A 307 10.46 -1.85 5.52
CA GLN A 307 11.82 -1.50 5.15
C GLN A 307 12.02 -1.92 3.68
N VAL A 308 12.28 -0.94 2.81
CA VAL A 308 12.38 -1.07 1.35
C VAL A 308 12.91 -2.44 0.88
N ALA A 309 12.02 -3.24 0.26
CA ALA A 309 12.23 -4.24 -0.81
C ALA A 309 11.07 -5.25 -0.93
N ASP A 310 10.00 -5.17 -0.12
CA ASP A 310 8.95 -6.19 -0.15
C ASP A 310 7.54 -5.62 -0.35
N PHE A 311 6.78 -6.35 -1.17
CA PHE A 311 5.68 -5.83 -1.97
C PHE A 311 4.36 -5.79 -1.20
N ALA A 312 4.04 -4.61 -0.62
CA ALA A 312 2.78 -4.27 0.05
C ALA A 312 1.58 -4.05 -0.91
N ALA A 313 1.40 -4.91 -1.93
CA ALA A 313 0.31 -4.72 -2.89
C ALA A 313 -1.08 -5.09 -2.36
N ALA A 314 -1.20 -5.86 -1.26
CA ALA A 314 -2.49 -6.48 -0.90
C ALA A 314 -3.12 -6.08 0.47
N ASP A 315 -2.52 -5.17 1.25
CA ASP A 315 -3.07 -4.78 2.56
C ASP A 315 -3.61 -3.34 2.62
N LEU A 316 -3.31 -2.48 1.62
CA LEU A 316 -3.83 -1.10 1.59
C LEU A 316 -5.34 -1.05 1.29
N THR A 317 -5.92 -2.10 0.72
CA THR A 317 -7.36 -2.25 0.50
C THR A 317 -8.16 -2.56 1.76
N ARG A 318 -7.52 -2.83 2.91
CA ARG A 318 -8.23 -3.27 4.13
C ARG A 318 -7.98 -2.46 5.39
N LEU A 319 -7.44 -1.25 5.26
CA LEU A 319 -7.30 -0.32 6.38
C LEU A 319 -8.53 0.58 6.48
N GLY A 320 -9.66 -0.05 6.78
CA GLY A 320 -10.69 0.59 7.58
C GLY A 320 -10.08 0.93 8.94
N TRP A 321 -10.12 2.21 9.29
CA TRP A 321 -9.72 2.66 10.62
C TRP A 321 -10.82 2.17 11.58
N SER A 322 -10.48 1.20 12.43
CA SER A 322 -11.31 0.77 13.57
C SER A 322 -11.04 1.64 14.78
#